data_AF-A0A518II20-F1
#
_entry.id   AF-A0A518II20-F1
#
_cell.length_a   1.000
_cell.length_b   1.000
_cell.length_c   1.000
_cell.angle_alpha   90.00
_cell.angle_beta   90.00
_cell.angle_gamma   90.00
#
_symmetry.space_group_name_H-M   'P 1'
#
loop_
_entity.id
_entity.type
_entity.pdbx_description
1 polymer ?
#
loop_
_entity_poly.entity_id
_entity_poly.type
_entity_poly.pdbx_seq_one_letter_code
_entity_poly.pdbx_strand_id
1 'polypeptide(L)'
;MIAIKSLLILLFSFCLTSGAAAEDQRVRLTIPPEQAPDPAWRRELFKDTLPLKNRPSIVSRKKVKDEVHVVVKNTGKTPLEYYGTFRDHIQLYQEIFRRGLWRKSNVGWCCLGKEKQMLLPDQSVKFRLTYSDEERGERLLGNFREAGTNRCGLIILATEVMD
;
A
#
# COMPACT_ATOMS: atom_id res chain seq x y z
N MET A 1 -34.46 63.52 -30.58
CA MET A 1 -35.84 63.05 -30.87
C MET A 1 -35.77 61.54 -31.01
N ILE A 2 -36.09 60.79 -29.95
CA ILE A 2 -37.40 60.10 -29.74
C ILE A 2 -37.62 59.10 -30.90
N ALA A 3 -37.60 57.77 -30.75
CA ALA A 3 -38.29 56.91 -29.78
C ALA A 3 -37.55 55.56 -29.69
N ILE A 4 -37.26 54.95 -28.52
CA ILE A 4 -38.14 54.11 -27.68
C ILE A 4 -39.21 53.34 -28.48
N LYS A 5 -38.98 52.03 -28.65
CA LYS A 5 -39.92 50.89 -28.87
C LYS A 5 -39.05 49.75 -29.43
N SER A 6 -38.71 48.69 -28.70
CA SER A 6 -39.58 47.72 -28.03
C SER A 6 -38.76 47.01 -26.94
N LEU A 7 -39.15 47.10 -25.67
CA LEU A 7 -40.05 46.16 -24.99
C LEU A 7 -39.44 44.75 -24.91
N LEU A 8 -38.64 44.43 -23.88
CA LEU A 8 -39.11 43.78 -22.64
C LEU A 8 -40.03 42.58 -22.91
N ILE A 9 -39.45 41.39 -23.05
CA ILE A 9 -40.12 40.11 -22.78
C ILE A 9 -39.15 39.21 -21.99
N LEU A 10 -39.43 39.15 -20.68
CA LEU A 10 -39.45 37.99 -19.79
C LEU A 10 -38.17 37.15 -19.64
N LEU A 11 -37.48 37.20 -18.49
CA LEU A 11 -37.80 36.46 -17.25
C LEU A 11 -38.18 35.00 -17.52
N PHE A 12 -37.28 34.05 -17.18
CA PHE A 12 -37.48 33.15 -16.04
C PHE A 12 -36.31 32.15 -15.95
N SER A 13 -35.58 32.24 -14.84
CA SER A 13 -35.13 31.15 -13.98
C SER A 13 -34.76 29.81 -14.61
N PHE A 14 -33.47 29.45 -14.57
CA PHE A 14 -33.03 28.11 -14.14
C PHE A 14 -31.58 28.16 -13.63
N CYS A 15 -31.38 28.78 -12.46
CA CYS A 15 -30.34 28.32 -11.54
C CYS A 15 -30.81 26.97 -10.98
N LEU A 16 -30.40 25.87 -11.60
CA LEU A 16 -30.48 24.55 -10.98
C LEU A 16 -29.27 24.37 -10.07
N THR A 17 -29.29 25.08 -8.94
CA THR A 17 -28.66 24.60 -7.71
C THR A 17 -29.70 23.72 -7.02
N SER A 18 -29.62 22.42 -7.28
CA SER A 18 -30.34 21.36 -6.56
C SER A 18 -29.37 20.17 -6.52
N GLY A 19 -29.03 19.57 -5.39
CA GLY A 19 -29.84 19.43 -4.19
C GLY A 19 -29.06 19.60 -2.90
N ALA A 20 -29.86 20.08 -1.94
CA ALA A 20 -29.69 20.00 -0.52
C ALA A 20 -29.07 18.69 -0.01
N ALA A 21 -28.28 18.85 1.04
CA ALA A 21 -28.32 18.09 2.28
C ALA A 21 -29.01 16.71 2.21
N ALA A 22 -28.19 15.68 2.20
CA ALA A 22 -28.51 14.41 2.84
C ALA A 22 -27.36 14.09 3.80
N GLU A 23 -27.31 14.86 4.89
CA GLU A 23 -26.80 14.33 6.14
C GLU A 23 -27.93 13.43 6.67
N ASP A 24 -27.88 12.13 6.38
CA ASP A 24 -28.54 11.15 7.22
C ASP A 24 -27.56 10.00 7.54
N GLN A 25 -27.51 9.77 8.83
CA GLN A 25 -26.53 9.07 9.60
C GLN A 25 -27.07 7.65 9.84
N ARG A 26 -26.14 6.69 10.05
CA ARG A 26 -26.31 5.29 10.55
C ARG A 26 -26.14 4.27 9.40
N VAL A 27 -25.15 3.37 9.39
CA VAL A 27 -24.54 2.59 10.48
C VAL A 27 -23.09 2.18 10.10
N ARG A 28 -22.17 2.39 11.06
CA ARG A 28 -20.87 1.73 11.32
C ARG A 28 -20.35 0.67 10.32
N LEU A 29 -19.07 0.84 9.94
CA LEU A 29 -17.97 0.01 10.46
C LEU A 29 -16.65 0.79 10.33
N THR A 30 -15.99 0.99 11.46
CA THR A 30 -14.68 1.63 11.63
C THR A 30 -13.58 0.89 10.86
N ILE A 31 -13.29 1.32 9.63
CA ILE A 31 -12.07 0.98 8.89
C ILE A 31 -11.45 2.33 8.48
N PRO A 32 -10.17 2.63 8.81
CA PRO A 32 -9.54 3.85 8.34
C PRO A 32 -9.59 3.92 6.79
N PRO A 33 -9.91 5.09 6.19
CA PRO A 33 -10.26 5.20 4.76
C PRO A 33 -9.07 5.05 3.78
N GLU A 34 -7.87 4.68 4.23
CA GLU A 34 -6.65 4.96 3.45
C GLU A 34 -5.95 3.76 2.81
N GLN A 35 -6.46 2.54 2.93
CA GLN A 35 -5.85 1.40 2.24
C GLN A 35 -6.70 0.92 1.08
N ALA A 36 -6.40 1.43 -0.12
CA ALA A 36 -6.90 0.87 -1.37
C ALA A 36 -6.70 -0.66 -1.39
N PRO A 37 -7.69 -1.42 -1.88
CA PRO A 37 -7.69 -2.88 -1.80
C PRO A 37 -6.42 -3.46 -2.43
N ASP A 38 -5.93 -4.54 -1.84
CA ASP A 38 -4.74 -5.23 -2.32
C ASP A 38 -4.88 -5.57 -3.81
N PRO A 39 -3.89 -5.23 -4.64
CA PRO A 39 -3.96 -5.48 -6.07
C PRO A 39 -4.18 -6.97 -6.39
N ALA A 40 -4.96 -7.24 -7.44
CA ALA A 40 -5.34 -8.61 -7.84
C ALA A 40 -4.13 -9.55 -8.02
N TRP A 41 -3.00 -9.02 -8.51
CA TRP A 41 -1.77 -9.78 -8.72
C TRP A 41 -1.25 -10.46 -7.44
N ARG A 42 -1.50 -9.89 -6.25
CA ARG A 42 -1.11 -10.51 -4.98
C ARG A 42 -1.87 -11.82 -4.75
N ARG A 43 -3.15 -11.88 -5.15
CA ARG A 43 -3.96 -13.11 -5.03
C ARG A 43 -3.44 -14.18 -5.96
N GLU A 44 -3.08 -13.82 -7.19
CA GLU A 44 -2.50 -14.74 -8.17
C GLU A 44 -1.15 -15.30 -7.69
N LEU A 45 -0.30 -14.44 -7.10
CA LEU A 45 0.99 -14.86 -6.54
C LEU A 45 0.84 -15.93 -5.45
N PHE A 46 -0.23 -15.86 -4.67
CA PHE A 46 -0.46 -16.69 -3.49
C PHE A 46 -1.61 -17.69 -3.62
N LYS A 47 -2.06 -17.96 -4.85
CA LYS A 47 -3.26 -18.78 -5.13
C LYS A 47 -3.25 -20.17 -4.46
N ASP A 48 -2.08 -20.77 -4.31
CA ASP A 48 -1.88 -22.12 -3.75
C ASP A 48 -1.39 -22.09 -2.30
N THR A 49 -1.51 -20.95 -1.62
CA THR A 49 -1.00 -20.73 -0.26
C THR A 49 -2.06 -20.17 0.66
N LEU A 50 -1.87 -20.35 1.97
CA LEU A 50 -2.75 -19.79 2.98
C LEU A 50 -2.21 -18.44 3.47
N PRO A 51 -3.07 -17.51 3.93
CA PRO A 51 -2.58 -16.26 4.49
C PRO A 51 -1.81 -16.48 5.80
N LEU A 52 -0.82 -15.62 6.06
CA LEU A 52 -0.13 -15.53 7.36
C LEU A 52 -1.12 -15.37 8.50
N LYS A 53 -1.00 -16.23 9.52
CA LYS A 53 -1.56 -16.07 10.87
C LYS A 53 -0.62 -15.24 11.74
N ASN A 54 0.68 -15.53 11.69
CA ASN A 54 1.72 -14.75 12.34
C ASN A 54 2.21 -13.65 11.39
N ARG A 55 1.62 -12.46 11.50
CA ARG A 55 2.09 -11.29 10.74
C ARG A 55 3.17 -10.57 11.55
N PRO A 56 4.35 -10.31 10.96
CA PRO A 56 5.36 -9.52 11.63
C PRO A 56 4.89 -8.06 11.77
N SER A 57 5.37 -7.39 12.82
CA SER A 57 5.05 -6.00 13.12
C SER A 57 6.16 -5.08 12.64
N ILE A 58 5.79 -3.95 12.02
CA ILE A 58 6.75 -2.89 11.68
C ILE A 58 6.88 -1.98 12.90
N VAL A 59 8.02 -2.04 13.58
CA VAL A 59 8.25 -1.29 14.83
C VAL A 59 8.91 0.07 14.59
N SER A 60 9.54 0.26 13.43
CA SER A 60 10.14 1.54 13.04
C SER A 60 10.22 1.66 11.53
N ARG A 61 9.97 2.87 11.03
CA ARG A 61 10.27 3.30 9.66
C ARG A 61 10.96 4.65 9.74
N LYS A 62 12.13 4.78 9.13
CA LYS A 62 12.91 6.03 9.12
C LYS A 62 13.51 6.26 7.74
N LYS A 63 13.21 7.41 7.13
CA LYS A 63 13.91 7.89 5.94
C LYS A 63 15.32 8.35 6.33
N VAL A 64 16.33 7.88 5.60
CA VAL A 64 17.74 8.20 5.80
C VAL A 64 18.35 8.47 4.42
N LYS A 65 18.51 9.75 4.06
CA LYS A 65 18.87 10.16 2.70
C LYS A 65 17.88 9.56 1.68
N ASP A 66 18.39 8.73 0.78
CA ASP A 66 17.67 8.09 -0.31
C ASP A 66 17.14 6.68 0.08
N GLU A 67 17.43 6.23 1.30
CA GLU A 67 16.97 4.94 1.82
C GLU A 67 15.81 5.12 2.82
N VAL A 68 15.01 4.06 2.94
CA VAL A 68 14.10 3.84 4.07
C VAL A 68 14.61 2.67 4.88
N HIS A 69 14.95 2.94 6.13
CA HIS A 69 15.27 1.93 7.12
C HIS A 69 14.00 1.44 7.79
N VAL A 70 13.73 0.15 7.70
CA VAL A 70 12.54 -0.49 8.30
C VAL A 70 12.99 -1.52 9.31
N VAL A 71 12.45 -1.46 10.53
CA VAL A 71 12.67 -2.50 11.54
C VAL A 71 11.41 -3.34 11.64
N VAL A 72 11.57 -4.64 11.38
CA VAL A 72 10.52 -5.65 11.41
C VAL A 72 10.75 -6.55 12.60
N LYS A 73 9.72 -6.75 13.43
CA LYS A 73 9.75 -7.65 14.59
C LYS A 73 8.79 -8.81 14.37
N ASN A 74 9.24 -10.04 14.61
CA ASN A 74 8.35 -11.17 14.73
C ASN A 74 7.70 -11.13 16.12
N THR A 75 6.44 -10.71 16.20
CA THR A 75 5.68 -10.62 17.45
C THR A 75 4.87 -11.87 17.76
N GLY A 76 4.90 -12.88 16.88
CA GLY A 76 4.21 -14.15 17.09
C GLY A 76 5.14 -15.25 17.62
N LYS A 77 4.55 -16.44 17.77
CA LYS A 77 5.21 -17.61 18.39
C LYS A 77 5.89 -18.54 17.37
N THR A 78 5.61 -18.37 16.09
CA THR A 78 6.16 -19.20 15.01
C THR A 78 7.33 -18.46 14.35
N PRO A 79 8.47 -19.12 14.06
CA PRO A 79 9.51 -18.50 13.24
C PRO A 79 8.97 -18.08 11.86
N LEU A 80 9.45 -16.93 11.38
CA LEU A 80 9.16 -16.46 10.04
C LEU A 80 10.38 -16.66 9.14
N GLU A 81 10.14 -17.19 7.96
CA GLU A 81 11.12 -17.29 6.88
C GLU A 81 10.97 -16.10 5.94
N TYR A 82 12.09 -15.59 5.45
CA TYR A 82 12.14 -14.66 4.33
C TYR A 82 13.35 -15.01 3.47
N TYR A 83 13.30 -14.69 2.19
CA TYR A 83 14.44 -14.87 1.30
C TYR A 83 15.24 -13.58 1.27
N GLY A 84 16.56 -13.65 1.35
CA GLY A 84 17.46 -12.50 1.42
C GLY A 84 18.86 -12.88 0.95
N THR A 85 19.59 -12.00 0.29
CA THR A 85 21.02 -12.28 -0.01
C THR A 85 21.86 -12.25 1.27
N PHE A 86 21.42 -11.47 2.25
CA PHE A 86 21.96 -11.42 3.61
C PHE A 86 20.81 -11.26 4.61
N ARG A 87 21.11 -11.38 5.90
CA ARG A 87 20.12 -11.25 6.99
C ARG A 87 19.43 -9.87 7.02
N ASP A 88 20.07 -8.81 6.53
CA ASP A 88 19.52 -7.46 6.46
C ASP A 88 18.91 -7.12 5.09
N HIS A 89 18.76 -8.12 4.22
CA HIS A 89 18.12 -8.02 2.91
C HIS A 89 16.88 -8.89 2.84
N ILE A 90 15.95 -8.53 1.95
CA ILE A 90 14.73 -9.31 1.74
C ILE A 90 14.35 -9.30 0.26
N GLN A 91 13.77 -10.41 -0.20
CA GLN A 91 13.08 -10.50 -1.47
C GLN A 91 11.92 -9.52 -1.43
N LEU A 92 12.10 -8.45 -2.20
CA LEU A 92 11.21 -7.32 -2.20
C LEU A 92 10.28 -7.43 -3.42
N TYR A 93 9.09 -6.89 -3.29
CA TYR A 93 8.13 -6.70 -4.36
C TYR A 93 7.74 -5.23 -4.35
N GLN A 94 7.51 -4.68 -5.53
CA GLN A 94 7.17 -3.26 -5.67
C GLN A 94 5.76 -3.11 -6.24
N GLU A 95 5.05 -2.10 -5.75
CA GLU A 95 3.84 -1.59 -6.38
C GLU A 95 3.97 -0.11 -6.65
N ILE A 96 3.50 0.31 -7.82
CA ILE A 96 3.47 1.72 -8.22
C ILE A 96 2.02 2.17 -8.32
N PHE A 97 1.73 3.37 -7.86
CA PHE A 97 0.41 3.96 -7.92
C PHE A 97 0.18 4.61 -9.29
N ARG A 98 -0.62 3.96 -10.16
CA ARG A 98 -0.91 4.46 -11.50
C ARG A 98 -2.40 4.40 -11.80
N ARG A 99 -2.95 5.54 -12.25
CA ARG A 99 -4.37 5.70 -12.62
C ARG A 99 -5.34 5.32 -11.48
N GLY A 100 -5.04 5.80 -10.26
CA GLY A 100 -5.88 5.58 -9.08
C GLY A 100 -5.78 4.19 -8.45
N LEU A 101 -4.88 3.33 -8.93
CA LEU A 101 -4.75 1.95 -8.46
C LEU A 101 -3.29 1.58 -8.22
N TRP A 102 -3.05 0.79 -7.18
CA TRP A 102 -1.76 0.11 -6.96
C TRP A 102 -1.61 -1.04 -7.95
N ARG A 103 -0.45 -1.10 -8.62
CA ARG A 103 -0.14 -2.13 -9.61
C ARG A 103 1.25 -2.67 -9.36
N LYS A 104 1.47 -3.96 -9.65
CA LYS A 104 2.81 -4.56 -9.60
C LYS A 104 3.76 -3.76 -10.49
N SER A 105 4.95 -3.44 -9.99
CA SER A 105 6.02 -2.89 -10.84
C SER A 105 6.47 -3.91 -11.87
N ASN A 106 6.69 -3.47 -13.10
CA ASN A 106 7.29 -4.29 -14.17
C ASN A 106 8.82 -4.25 -14.14
N VAL A 107 9.41 -3.33 -13.37
CA VAL A 107 10.85 -3.24 -13.21
C VAL A 107 11.29 -4.45 -12.38
N GLY A 108 12.08 -5.33 -12.98
CA GLY A 108 12.53 -6.59 -12.36
C GLY A 108 13.46 -6.41 -11.15
N TRP A 109 13.69 -5.17 -10.71
CA TRP A 109 14.53 -4.84 -9.59
C TRP A 109 13.72 -4.97 -8.32
N CYS A 110 13.82 -6.14 -7.69
CA CYS A 110 13.78 -6.31 -6.24
C CYS A 110 14.19 -7.74 -5.80
N CYS A 111 14.91 -8.45 -6.67
CA CYS A 111 15.45 -9.78 -6.40
C CYS A 111 16.78 -9.68 -5.64
N LEU A 112 16.73 -9.73 -4.31
CA LEU A 112 17.87 -10.25 -3.54
C LEU A 112 17.37 -11.21 -2.48
N GLY A 113 17.30 -12.49 -2.88
CA GLY A 113 17.14 -13.60 -1.95
C GLY A 113 17.33 -14.96 -2.60
N LYS A 114 18.59 -15.40 -2.77
CA LYS A 114 18.90 -16.82 -3.07
C LYS A 114 18.97 -17.67 -1.80
N GLU A 115 19.09 -17.04 -0.63
CA GLU A 115 19.22 -17.72 0.64
C GLU A 115 17.97 -17.51 1.50
N LYS A 116 17.62 -18.56 2.23
CA LYS A 116 16.54 -18.54 3.20
C LYS A 116 17.07 -18.06 4.54
N GLN A 117 16.49 -17.00 5.06
CA GLN A 117 16.78 -16.42 6.36
C GLN A 117 15.62 -16.72 7.33
N MET A 118 15.92 -16.69 8.64
CA MET A 118 14.92 -16.85 9.69
C MET A 118 14.84 -15.64 10.61
N LEU A 119 13.62 -15.32 11.01
CA LEU A 119 13.27 -14.35 12.04
C LEU A 119 12.55 -15.10 13.17
N LEU A 120 13.29 -15.39 14.23
CA LEU A 120 12.77 -16.11 15.40
C LEU A 120 11.72 -15.26 16.15
N PRO A 121 10.87 -15.88 16.99
CA PRO A 121 9.97 -15.16 17.89
C PRO A 121 10.71 -14.06 18.67
N ASP A 122 10.08 -12.90 18.81
CA ASP A 122 10.59 -11.67 19.44
C ASP A 122 11.84 -11.04 18.83
N GLN A 123 12.44 -11.69 17.83
CA GLN A 123 13.58 -11.16 17.12
C GLN A 123 13.15 -10.01 16.20
N SER A 124 14.05 -9.03 16.06
CA SER A 124 13.92 -7.94 15.08
C SER A 124 14.99 -8.07 14.00
N VAL A 125 14.67 -7.55 12.82
CA VAL A 125 15.58 -7.39 11.70
C VAL A 125 15.40 -5.99 11.12
N LYS A 126 16.51 -5.36 10.73
CA LYS A 126 16.52 -4.07 10.06
C LYS A 126 16.77 -4.29 8.57
N PHE A 127 15.85 -3.81 7.74
CA PHE A 127 16.01 -3.77 6.29
C PHE A 127 16.35 -2.34 5.85
N ARG A 128 17.22 -2.25 4.86
CA ARG A 128 17.55 -1.01 4.13
C ARG A 128 16.93 -1.11 2.76
N LEU A 129 16.01 -0.21 2.45
CA LEU A 129 15.20 -0.26 1.25
C LEU A 129 15.36 1.04 0.46
N THR A 130 15.28 0.97 -0.85
CA THR A 130 15.37 2.14 -1.75
C THR A 130 14.14 2.12 -2.65
N TYR A 131 13.54 3.28 -2.85
CA TYR A 131 12.49 3.45 -3.86
C TYR A 131 13.13 3.45 -5.25
N SER A 132 12.40 3.01 -6.26
CA SER A 132 12.75 3.29 -7.65
C SER A 132 12.56 4.78 -7.90
N ASP A 133 13.53 5.44 -8.54
CA ASP A 133 13.44 6.87 -8.92
C ASP A 133 12.36 7.16 -9.99
N GLU A 134 11.42 6.23 -10.24
CA GLU A 134 10.31 6.40 -11.17
C GLU A 134 9.13 7.10 -10.48
N GLU A 135 8.70 8.24 -11.04
CA GLU A 135 7.66 9.09 -10.44
C GLU A 135 6.35 8.38 -10.02
N ARG A 136 5.85 8.88 -8.88
CA ARG A 136 4.51 8.78 -8.27
C ARG A 136 4.18 7.47 -7.55
N GLY A 137 4.52 7.46 -6.26
CA GLY A 137 3.87 6.67 -5.22
C GLY A 137 4.23 5.20 -5.32
N GLU A 138 5.18 4.78 -4.49
CA GLU A 138 5.65 3.40 -4.45
C GLU A 138 5.35 2.70 -3.12
N ARG A 139 5.01 1.40 -3.16
CA ARG A 139 5.00 0.50 -1.99
C ARG A 139 6.08 -0.56 -2.16
N LEU A 140 6.88 -0.72 -1.12
CA LEU A 140 7.90 -1.76 -0.99
C LEU A 140 7.36 -2.86 -0.08
N LEU A 141 7.27 -4.09 -0.59
CA LEU A 141 6.65 -5.23 0.10
C LEU A 141 7.62 -6.39 0.30
N GLY A 142 7.78 -6.84 1.54
CA GLY A 142 8.58 -8.01 1.88
C GLY A 142 7.75 -9.28 1.91
N ASN A 143 8.25 -10.37 1.33
CA ASN A 143 7.62 -11.68 1.40
C ASN A 143 8.06 -12.45 2.64
N PHE A 144 7.09 -12.87 3.45
CA PHE A 144 7.31 -13.69 4.64
C PHE A 144 6.51 -14.98 4.56
N ARG A 145 7.07 -16.06 5.13
CA ARG A 145 6.44 -17.37 5.27
C ARG A 145 6.50 -17.83 6.72
N GLU A 146 5.46 -18.49 7.22
CA GLU A 146 5.53 -19.18 8.51
C GLU A 146 6.28 -20.51 8.34
N ALA A 147 7.38 -20.67 9.07
CA ALA A 147 8.22 -21.87 9.03
C ALA A 147 7.38 -23.13 9.28
N GLY A 148 7.63 -24.17 8.47
CA GLY A 148 6.92 -25.44 8.57
C GLY A 148 5.45 -25.43 8.11
N THR A 149 4.98 -24.35 7.49
CA THR A 149 3.60 -24.25 6.98
C THR A 149 3.55 -23.87 5.49
N ASN A 150 2.35 -23.93 4.91
CA ASN A 150 2.06 -23.33 3.60
C ASN A 150 1.44 -21.92 3.72
N ARG A 151 1.80 -21.17 4.78
CA ARG A 151 1.31 -19.80 5.00
C ARG A 151 2.35 -18.78 4.59
N CYS A 152 2.00 -17.85 3.73
CA CYS A 152 2.86 -16.75 3.33
C CYS A 152 2.06 -15.48 3.03
N GLY A 153 2.76 -14.38 2.84
CA GLY A 153 2.15 -13.11 2.55
C GLY A 153 3.16 -11.99 2.36
N LEU A 154 2.70 -10.95 1.69
CA LEU A 154 3.42 -9.71 1.52
C LEU A 154 3.09 -8.74 2.64
N ILE A 155 4.11 -8.11 3.20
CA ILE A 155 4.01 -7.07 4.22
C ILE A 155 4.53 -5.77 3.63
N ILE A 156 3.74 -4.71 3.68
CA ILE A 156 4.16 -3.37 3.24
C ILE A 156 5.22 -2.86 4.23
N LEU A 157 6.47 -2.89 3.80
CA LEU A 157 7.62 -2.44 4.57
C LEU A 157 7.71 -0.91 4.54
N ALA A 158 7.53 -0.31 3.37
CA ALA A 158 7.56 1.13 3.19
C ALA A 158 6.54 1.57 2.13
N THR A 159 6.06 2.81 2.25
CA THR A 159 5.20 3.47 1.26
C THR A 159 5.75 4.87 1.07
N GLU A 160 6.05 5.22 -0.16
CA GLU A 160 6.43 6.58 -0.51
C GLU A 160 5.20 7.47 -0.31
N VAL A 161 5.30 8.41 0.63
CA VAL A 161 4.25 9.40 0.86
C VAL A 161 4.42 10.44 -0.24
N MET A 162 3.37 10.64 -1.02
CA MET A 162 3.29 11.77 -1.95
C MET A 162 3.11 13.02 -1.09
N ASP A 163 4.15 13.86 -1.01
CA ASP A 163 4.02 15.23 -0.48
C ASP A 163 3.18 16.09 -1.43
#